data_AF-A0A497PIC4-F1
#
_entry.id   AF-A0A497PIC4-F1
#
_cell.length_a   1.000
_cell.length_b   1.000
_cell.length_c   1.000
_cell.angle_alpha   90.00
_cell.angle_beta   90.00
_cell.angle_gamma   90.00
#
_symmetry.space_group_name_H-M   'P 1'
#
loop_
_entity.id
_entity.type
_entity.pdbx_description
1 polymer ?
#
loop_
_entity_poly.entity_id
_entity_poly.type
_entity_poly.pdbx_seq_one_letter_code
_entity_poly.pdbx_strand_id
1 'polypeptide(L)'
;MSFNEKLSENEKLLNAYEKSHGLPDLKSPGSDLELEEYLTMDRTVIEKLNSRSIWAISSRLSQFAFYIQRSLNRNKAIITYVNHELNKIIANEIGQYDKFTKHDVKVYQICKTNTAAVELLKIRLYAEQLVERFSELSNGIKNLSYVISIGSKIGKENE
;
A
#
# COMPACT_ATOMS: atom_id res chain seq x y z
N MET A 1 15.99 -15.64 17.60
CA MET A 1 15.53 -14.98 16.37
C MET A 1 14.52 -13.90 16.74
N SER A 2 14.88 -12.65 16.51
CA SER A 2 14.05 -11.46 16.73
C SER A 2 12.83 -11.45 15.80
N PHE A 3 11.75 -10.76 16.18
CA PHE A 3 10.57 -10.62 15.32
C PHE A 3 10.90 -9.95 13.98
N ASN A 4 11.77 -8.94 14.01
CA ASN A 4 12.19 -8.24 12.79
C ASN A 4 12.91 -9.18 11.80
N GLU A 5 13.63 -10.18 12.32
CA GLU A 5 14.26 -11.20 11.48
C GLU A 5 13.19 -12.11 10.84
N LYS A 6 12.20 -12.56 11.61
CA LYS A 6 11.08 -13.36 11.08
C LYS A 6 10.24 -12.60 10.05
N LEU A 7 9.98 -11.32 10.29
CA LEU A 7 9.26 -10.46 9.34
C LEU A 7 10.07 -10.31 8.04
N SER A 8 11.38 -10.03 8.15
CA SER A 8 12.26 -9.93 6.99
C SER A 8 12.35 -11.23 6.21
N GLU A 9 12.40 -12.38 6.89
CA GLU A 9 12.33 -13.70 6.25
C GLU A 9 11.00 -13.93 5.54
N ASN A 10 9.88 -13.57 6.16
CA ASN A 10 8.56 -13.65 5.55
C ASN A 10 8.49 -12.78 4.27
N GLU A 11 9.00 -11.55 4.33
CA GLU A 11 9.08 -10.67 3.16
C GLU A 11 9.94 -11.27 2.04
N LYS A 12 11.09 -11.88 2.39
CA LYS A 12 11.94 -12.58 1.40
C LYS A 12 11.20 -13.74 0.74
N LEU A 13 10.46 -14.54 1.51
CA LEU A 13 9.65 -15.65 0.99
C LEU A 13 8.54 -15.13 0.06
N LEU A 14 7.82 -14.08 0.47
CA LEU A 14 6.79 -13.46 -0.36
C LEU A 14 7.38 -12.88 -1.65
N ASN A 15 8.52 -12.19 -1.59
CA ASN A 15 9.20 -11.66 -2.77
C ASN A 15 9.66 -12.79 -3.72
N ALA A 16 10.18 -13.90 -3.18
CA ALA A 16 10.55 -15.06 -3.98
C ALA A 16 9.32 -15.69 -4.66
N TYR A 17 8.19 -15.74 -3.97
CA TYR A 17 6.91 -16.21 -4.52
C TYR A 17 6.34 -15.25 -5.58
N GLU A 18 6.42 -13.93 -5.38
CA GLU A 18 6.07 -12.94 -6.41
C GLU A 18 6.93 -13.15 -7.67
N LYS A 19 8.24 -13.36 -7.50
CA LYS A 19 9.18 -13.61 -8.60
C LYS A 19 8.88 -14.89 -9.37
N SER A 20 8.47 -15.97 -8.69
CA SER A 20 8.08 -17.21 -9.38
C SER A 20 6.83 -17.04 -10.25
N HIS A 21 6.01 -16.02 -9.98
CA HIS A 21 4.85 -15.65 -10.81
C HIS A 21 5.17 -14.55 -11.84
N GLY A 22 6.46 -14.26 -12.05
CA GLY A 22 6.92 -13.29 -13.05
C GLY A 22 6.76 -11.82 -12.63
N LEU A 23 6.46 -11.53 -11.37
CA LEU A 23 6.40 -10.15 -10.90
C LEU A 23 7.81 -9.60 -10.64
N PRO A 24 8.15 -8.42 -11.18
CA PRO A 24 9.44 -7.79 -10.93
C PRO A 24 9.49 -7.22 -9.51
N ASP A 25 10.71 -6.95 -9.06
CA ASP A 25 10.95 -6.23 -7.81
C ASP A 25 10.20 -4.89 -7.81
N LEU A 26 9.64 -4.55 -6.66
CA LEU A 26 8.95 -3.28 -6.47
C LEU A 26 9.97 -2.14 -6.55
N LYS A 27 9.86 -1.32 -7.59
CA LYS A 27 10.68 -0.13 -7.80
C LYS A 27 9.77 1.04 -8.12
N SER A 28 10.12 2.22 -7.62
CA SER A 28 9.43 3.45 -8.02
C SER A 28 9.57 3.61 -9.55
N PRO A 29 8.47 3.90 -10.28
CA PRO A 29 8.51 3.98 -11.74
C PRO A 29 9.15 5.27 -12.26
N GLY A 30 9.46 6.23 -11.37
CA GLY A 30 10.04 7.54 -11.71
C GLY A 30 10.60 8.27 -10.48
N SER A 31 10.97 9.53 -10.67
CA SER A 31 11.46 10.40 -9.59
C SER A 31 10.32 11.12 -8.88
N ASP A 32 10.57 11.56 -7.65
CA ASP A 32 9.57 12.32 -6.87
C ASP A 32 9.23 13.66 -7.54
N LEU A 33 10.23 14.30 -8.17
CA LEU A 33 10.05 15.55 -8.92
C LEU A 33 9.14 15.36 -10.15
N GLU A 34 9.30 14.25 -10.89
CA GLU A 34 8.44 13.94 -12.05
C GLU A 34 6.99 13.73 -11.62
N LEU A 35 6.76 13.03 -10.51
CA LEU A 35 5.43 12.84 -9.96
C LEU A 35 4.81 14.16 -9.50
N GLU A 36 5.57 14.98 -8.76
CA GLU A 36 5.11 16.29 -8.30
C GLU A 36 4.70 17.21 -9.46
N GLU A 37 5.52 17.24 -10.52
CA GLU A 37 5.20 17.99 -11.74
C GLU A 37 3.84 17.56 -12.31
N TYR A 38 3.61 16.25 -12.45
CA TYR A 38 2.34 15.75 -13.01
C TYR A 38 1.14 15.98 -12.09
N LEU A 39 1.32 15.91 -10.76
CA LEU A 39 0.25 16.15 -9.80
C LEU A 39 -0.15 17.62 -9.67
N THR A 40 0.77 18.53 -9.98
CA THR A 40 0.58 19.97 -9.86
C THR A 40 0.32 20.66 -11.19
N MET A 41 0.27 19.92 -12.31
CA MET A 41 -0.07 20.46 -13.62
C MET A 41 -1.43 21.15 -13.63
N ASP A 42 -1.42 22.43 -13.97
CA ASP A 42 -2.64 23.19 -14.22
C ASP A 42 -3.29 22.77 -15.55
N ARG A 43 -4.61 22.92 -15.62
CA ARG A 43 -5.43 22.69 -16.80
C ARG A 43 -4.89 23.40 -18.04
N THR A 44 -4.41 24.64 -17.88
CA THR A 44 -3.86 25.44 -18.98
C THR A 44 -2.61 24.82 -19.60
N VAL A 45 -1.83 24.07 -18.82
CA VAL A 45 -0.68 23.30 -19.30
C VAL A 45 -1.16 22.07 -20.03
N ILE A 46 -2.13 21.35 -19.45
CA ILE A 46 -2.69 20.11 -20.01
C ILE A 46 -3.31 20.35 -21.39
N GLU A 47 -4.06 21.45 -21.56
CA GLU A 47 -4.70 21.81 -22.83
C GLU A 47 -3.70 22.11 -23.95
N LYS A 48 -2.45 22.49 -23.62
CA LYS A 48 -1.38 22.75 -24.58
C LYS A 48 -0.57 21.52 -24.94
N LEU A 49 -0.79 20.39 -24.27
CA LEU A 49 -0.06 19.16 -24.53
C LEU A 49 -0.54 18.50 -25.82
N ASN A 50 0.41 18.01 -26.62
CA ASN A 50 0.08 17.15 -27.75
C ASN A 50 -0.39 15.76 -27.27
N SER A 51 -1.09 15.02 -28.14
CA SER A 51 -1.63 13.70 -27.80
C SER A 51 -0.57 12.69 -27.32
N ARG A 52 0.67 12.79 -27.82
CA ARG A 52 1.77 11.89 -27.41
C ARG A 52 2.23 12.18 -25.98
N SER A 53 2.35 13.45 -25.61
CA SER A 53 2.71 13.88 -24.26
C SER A 53 1.62 13.49 -23.26
N ILE A 54 0.35 13.68 -23.63
CA ILE A 54 -0.79 13.26 -22.80
C ILE A 54 -0.76 11.75 -22.53
N TRP A 55 -0.53 10.94 -23.57
CA TRP A 55 -0.41 9.50 -23.41
C TRP A 55 0.76 9.10 -22.50
N ALA A 56 1.92 9.76 -22.66
CA ALA A 56 3.10 9.49 -21.84
C ALA A 56 2.85 9.80 -20.35
N ILE A 57 2.30 10.98 -20.05
CA ILE A 57 1.98 11.40 -18.67
C ILE A 57 0.92 10.49 -18.06
N SER A 58 -0.17 10.20 -18.79
CA SER A 58 -1.23 9.30 -18.31
C SER A 58 -0.68 7.90 -18.01
N SER A 59 0.18 7.37 -18.88
CA SER A 59 0.84 6.07 -18.69
C SER A 59 1.77 6.09 -17.47
N ARG A 60 2.51 7.19 -17.24
CA ARG A 60 3.35 7.35 -16.05
C ARG A 60 2.54 7.40 -14.76
N LEU A 61 1.50 8.21 -14.70
CA LEU A 61 0.60 8.28 -13.55
C LEU A 61 -0.05 6.91 -13.26
N SER A 62 -0.41 6.15 -14.31
CA SER A 62 -0.90 4.78 -14.16
C SER A 62 0.15 3.84 -13.54
N GLN A 63 1.42 3.96 -13.94
CA GLN A 63 2.52 3.20 -13.33
C GLN A 63 2.72 3.58 -11.86
N PHE A 64 2.67 4.86 -11.51
CA PHE A 64 2.73 5.32 -10.11
C PHE A 64 1.56 4.78 -9.28
N ALA A 65 0.34 4.83 -9.81
CA ALA A 65 -0.83 4.25 -9.15
C ALA A 65 -0.65 2.74 -8.90
N PHE A 66 -0.13 1.99 -9.88
CA PHE A 66 0.16 0.57 -9.73
C PHE A 66 1.26 0.29 -8.70
N TYR A 67 2.32 1.10 -8.67
CA TYR A 67 3.36 1.02 -7.66
C TYR A 67 2.78 1.19 -6.24
N ILE A 68 1.96 2.22 -6.02
CA ILE A 68 1.30 2.48 -4.74
C ILE A 68 0.36 1.32 -4.39
N GLN A 69 -0.38 0.78 -5.36
CA GLN A 69 -1.25 -0.37 -5.14
C GLN A 69 -0.48 -1.63 -4.73
N ARG A 70 0.71 -1.88 -5.30
CA ARG A 70 1.58 -2.98 -4.85
C ARG A 70 2.10 -2.75 -3.44
N SER A 71 2.52 -1.52 -3.12
CA SER A 71 2.93 -1.14 -1.75
C SER A 71 1.81 -1.35 -0.74
N LEU A 72 0.57 -0.97 -1.09
CA LEU A 72 -0.63 -1.24 -0.31
C LEU A 72 -0.83 -2.73 -0.04
N ASN A 73 -0.72 -3.55 -1.08
CA ASN A 73 -0.91 -5.00 -0.96
C ASN A 73 0.16 -5.65 -0.06
N ARG A 74 1.41 -5.17 -0.11
CA ARG A 74 2.47 -5.62 0.81
C ARG A 74 2.15 -5.28 2.26
N ASN A 75 1.69 -4.07 2.55
CA ASN A 75 1.27 -3.69 3.90
C ASN A 75 0.09 -4.55 4.40
N LYS A 76 -0.88 -4.87 3.53
CA LYS A 76 -1.97 -5.80 3.86
C LYS A 76 -1.47 -7.22 4.18
N ALA A 77 -0.45 -7.70 3.47
CA ALA A 77 0.19 -8.99 3.77
C ALA A 77 0.89 -8.97 5.13
N ILE A 78 1.61 -7.88 5.45
CA ILE A 78 2.24 -7.67 6.76
C ILE A 78 1.20 -7.69 7.88
N ILE A 79 0.09 -6.95 7.74
CA ILE A 79 -1.01 -6.95 8.70
C ILE A 79 -1.56 -8.37 8.92
N THR A 80 -1.73 -9.12 7.84
CA THR A 80 -2.22 -10.51 7.88
C THR A 80 -1.24 -11.42 8.65
N TYR A 81 0.05 -11.32 8.35
CA TYR A 81 1.09 -12.09 9.04
C TYR A 81 1.15 -11.74 10.53
N VAL A 82 1.16 -10.45 10.87
CA VAL A 82 1.18 -9.97 12.26
C VAL A 82 -0.06 -10.45 13.03
N ASN A 83 -1.25 -10.40 12.43
CA ASN A 83 -2.47 -10.93 13.04
C ASN A 83 -2.37 -12.44 13.28
N HIS A 84 -1.75 -13.19 12.37
CA HIS A 84 -1.49 -14.61 12.57
C HIS A 84 -0.57 -14.89 13.76
N GLU A 85 0.51 -14.12 13.91
CA GLU A 85 1.43 -14.24 15.05
C GLU A 85 0.78 -13.81 16.38
N LEU A 86 0.01 -12.72 16.38
CA LEU A 86 -0.78 -12.30 17.55
C LEU A 86 -1.79 -13.38 17.96
N ASN A 87 -2.47 -14.01 16.99
CA ASN A 87 -3.41 -15.09 17.27
C ASN A 87 -2.74 -16.32 17.88
N LYS A 88 -1.49 -16.64 17.51
CA LYS A 88 -0.72 -17.71 18.16
C LYS A 88 -0.44 -17.39 19.62
N ILE A 89 -0.09 -16.14 19.93
CA ILE A 89 0.13 -15.70 21.31
C ILE A 89 -1.19 -15.77 22.09
N ILE A 90 -2.28 -15.23 21.53
CA ILE A 90 -3.61 -15.26 22.16
C ILE A 90 -4.06 -16.68 22.43
N ALA A 91 -3.85 -17.62 21.49
CA ALA A 91 -4.26 -19.00 21.66
C ALA A 91 -3.64 -19.67 22.91
N ASN A 92 -2.42 -19.28 23.28
CA ASN A 92 -1.76 -19.79 24.50
C ASN A 92 -2.38 -19.22 25.79
N GLU A 93 -3.01 -18.05 25.71
CA GLU A 93 -3.57 -17.31 26.85
C GLU A 93 -5.11 -17.30 26.85
N ILE A 94 -5.74 -17.94 25.85
CA ILE A 94 -7.18 -17.79 25.58
C ILE A 94 -8.08 -18.28 26.71
N GLY A 95 -7.61 -19.28 27.48
CA GLY A 95 -8.32 -19.81 28.64
C GLY A 95 -8.42 -18.83 29.81
N GLN A 96 -7.64 -17.74 29.80
CA GLN A 96 -7.66 -16.70 30.84
C GLN A 96 -8.71 -15.61 30.57
N TYR A 97 -9.35 -15.63 29.40
CA TYR A 97 -10.28 -14.59 28.98
C TYR A 97 -11.68 -15.15 28.74
N ASP A 98 -12.69 -14.34 29.04
CA ASP A 98 -14.08 -14.68 28.74
C ASP A 98 -14.26 -14.95 27.23
N LYS A 99 -15.10 -15.94 26.90
CA LYS A 99 -15.50 -16.28 25.54
C LYS A 99 -16.08 -15.07 24.80
N PHE A 100 -16.76 -14.17 25.50
CA PHE A 100 -17.40 -12.98 24.92
C PHE A 100 -16.50 -11.75 24.85
N THR A 101 -15.30 -11.78 25.43
CA THR A 101 -14.36 -10.65 25.32
C THR A 101 -13.98 -10.45 23.84
N LYS A 102 -14.12 -9.22 23.35
CA LYS A 102 -13.75 -8.84 21.98
C LYS A 102 -12.26 -9.13 21.73
N HIS A 103 -11.95 -9.56 20.51
CA HIS A 103 -10.59 -9.93 20.11
C HIS A 103 -9.56 -8.82 20.40
N ASP A 104 -9.86 -7.58 20.00
CA ASP A 104 -8.95 -6.46 20.26
C ASP A 104 -8.70 -6.22 21.76
N VAL A 105 -9.73 -6.40 22.60
CA VAL A 105 -9.58 -6.26 24.05
C VAL A 105 -8.63 -7.34 24.61
N LYS A 106 -8.71 -8.58 24.10
CA LYS A 106 -7.75 -9.65 24.44
C LYS A 106 -6.33 -9.28 24.04
N VAL A 107 -6.15 -8.77 22.81
CA VAL A 107 -4.84 -8.30 22.31
C VAL A 107 -4.26 -7.25 23.27
N TYR A 108 -5.02 -6.22 23.64
CA TYR A 108 -4.55 -5.18 24.55
C TYR A 108 -4.22 -5.70 25.95
N GLN A 109 -4.93 -6.70 26.45
CA GLN A 109 -4.63 -7.30 27.76
C GLN A 109 -3.32 -8.08 27.73
N ILE A 110 -3.07 -8.87 26.68
CA ILE A 110 -1.82 -9.61 26.48
C ILE A 110 -0.63 -8.67 26.30
N CYS A 111 -0.82 -7.55 25.58
CA CYS A 111 0.22 -6.55 25.41
C CYS A 111 0.71 -5.93 26.73
N LYS A 112 -0.05 -6.02 27.84
CA LYS A 112 0.41 -5.53 29.14
C LYS A 112 1.51 -6.41 29.76
N THR A 113 1.55 -7.68 29.40
CA THR A 113 2.42 -8.69 30.00
C THR A 113 3.43 -9.28 29.02
N ASN A 114 3.17 -9.16 27.71
CA ASN A 114 3.98 -9.77 26.66
C ASN A 114 4.61 -8.71 25.74
N THR A 115 5.92 -8.50 25.88
CA THR A 115 6.68 -7.51 25.10
C THR A 115 6.71 -7.81 23.60
N ALA A 116 6.68 -9.09 23.20
CA ALA A 116 6.61 -9.47 21.79
C ALA A 116 5.25 -9.09 21.17
N ALA A 117 4.15 -9.24 21.93
CA ALA A 117 2.83 -8.82 21.48
C ALA A 117 2.73 -7.29 21.32
N VAL A 118 3.42 -6.51 22.16
CA VAL A 118 3.52 -5.04 22.02
C VAL A 118 4.16 -4.65 20.69
N GLU A 119 5.30 -5.25 20.35
CA GLU A 119 6.01 -4.94 19.10
C GLU A 119 5.18 -5.33 17.86
N LEU A 120 4.53 -6.49 17.90
CA LEU A 120 3.58 -6.91 16.86
C LEU A 120 2.46 -5.89 16.68
N LEU A 121 1.84 -5.45 17.78
CA LEU A 121 0.74 -4.49 17.73
C LEU A 121 1.18 -3.14 17.14
N LYS A 122 2.37 -2.64 17.49
CA LYS A 122 2.92 -1.41 16.91
C LYS A 122 3.06 -1.52 15.40
N ILE A 123 3.60 -2.63 14.91
CA ILE A 123 3.81 -2.86 13.48
C ILE A 123 2.47 -2.97 12.75
N ARG A 124 1.48 -3.65 13.35
CA ARG A 124 0.12 -3.72 12.81
C ARG A 124 -0.46 -2.32 12.63
N LEU A 125 -0.46 -1.51 13.69
CA LEU A 125 -1.03 -0.17 13.68
C LEU A 125 -0.34 0.74 12.66
N TYR A 126 1.00 0.66 12.56
CA TYR A 126 1.74 1.43 11.56
C TYR A 126 1.38 1.01 10.13
N ALA A 127 1.30 -0.30 9.86
CA ALA A 127 0.92 -0.80 8.54
C ALA A 127 -0.54 -0.45 8.19
N GLU A 128 -1.47 -0.49 9.15
CA GLU A 128 -2.87 -0.07 8.98
C GLU A 128 -2.96 1.41 8.57
N GLN A 129 -2.22 2.28 9.27
CA GLN A 129 -2.14 3.72 8.93
C GLN A 129 -1.60 3.96 7.52
N LEU A 130 -0.56 3.21 7.11
CA LEU A 130 -0.04 3.31 5.75
C LEU A 130 -1.06 2.86 4.71
N VAL A 131 -1.81 1.79 4.98
CA VAL A 131 -2.87 1.31 4.08
C VAL A 131 -3.94 2.37 3.89
N GLU A 132 -4.39 3.00 4.97
CA GLU A 132 -5.41 4.05 4.92
C GLU A 132 -4.92 5.25 4.09
N ARG A 133 -3.73 5.78 4.41
CA ARG A 133 -3.15 6.95 3.71
C ARG A 133 -2.90 6.70 2.22
N PHE A 134 -2.39 5.51 1.87
CA PHE A 134 -2.04 5.22 0.48
C PHE A 134 -3.25 4.83 -0.38
N SER A 135 -4.34 4.35 0.23
CA SER A 135 -5.57 3.99 -0.49
C SER A 135 -6.19 5.21 -1.17
N GLU A 136 -6.26 6.33 -0.45
CA GLU A 136 -6.77 7.60 -0.99
C GLU A 136 -5.87 8.14 -2.09
N LEU A 137 -4.55 8.11 -1.87
CA LEU A 137 -3.56 8.60 -2.83
C LEU A 137 -3.58 7.81 -4.14
N SER A 138 -3.62 6.48 -4.07
CA SER A 138 -3.67 5.62 -5.27
C SER A 138 -4.90 5.92 -6.13
N ASN A 139 -6.07 6.09 -5.49
CA ASN A 139 -7.31 6.43 -6.17
C ASN A 139 -7.25 7.83 -6.81
N GLY A 140 -6.68 8.81 -6.09
CA GLY A 140 -6.48 10.17 -6.63
C GLY A 140 -5.62 10.19 -7.89
N ILE A 141 -4.49 9.49 -7.87
CA ILE A 141 -3.56 9.41 -9.02
C ILE A 141 -4.22 8.69 -10.21
N LYS A 142 -4.96 7.62 -9.96
CA LYS A 142 -5.69 6.89 -10.99
C LYS A 142 -6.77 7.76 -11.65
N ASN A 143 -7.50 8.54 -10.85
CA ASN A 143 -8.50 9.47 -11.35
C ASN A 143 -7.86 10.59 -12.18
N LEU A 144 -6.73 11.15 -11.74
CA LEU A 144 -5.99 12.15 -12.50
C LEU A 144 -5.49 11.60 -13.85
N SER A 145 -4.90 10.40 -13.85
CA SER A 145 -4.47 9.69 -15.06
C SER A 145 -5.62 9.54 -16.06
N TYR A 146 -6.82 9.21 -15.57
CA TYR A 146 -8.02 9.08 -16.38
C TYR A 146 -8.51 10.43 -16.94
N VAL A 147 -8.58 11.48 -16.11
CA VAL A 147 -9.00 12.82 -16.54
C VAL A 147 -8.08 13.38 -17.62
N ILE A 148 -6.76 13.27 -17.43
CA ILE A 148 -5.76 13.69 -18.43
C ILE A 148 -5.97 12.92 -19.74
N SER A 149 -6.27 11.62 -19.66
CA SER A 149 -6.53 10.81 -20.86
C SER A 149 -7.80 11.25 -21.62
N ILE A 150 -8.86 11.69 -20.93
CA ILE A 150 -10.12 12.13 -21.56
C ILE A 150 -10.02 13.56 -22.10
N GLY A 151 -9.32 14.46 -21.41
CA GLY A 151 -9.11 15.83 -21.90
C GLY A 151 -8.56 15.87 -23.32
N SER A 152 -7.78 14.87 -23.71
CA SER A 152 -7.26 14.69 -25.08
C SER A 152 -8.33 14.40 -26.15
N LYS A 153 -9.51 13.87 -25.78
CA LYS A 153 -10.60 13.56 -26.70
C LYS A 153 -11.46 14.78 -27.02
N ILE A 154 -11.74 15.61 -26.02
CA ILE A 154 -12.58 16.81 -26.15
C ILE A 154 -11.90 17.90 -27.00
N GLY A 155 -10.57 18.00 -26.94
CA GLY A 155 -9.81 18.94 -27.78
C GLY A 155 -9.81 18.61 -29.27
N LYS A 156 -10.18 17.38 -29.67
CA LYS A 156 -10.21 16.93 -31.08
C LYS A 156 -11.60 16.97 -31.71
N GLU A 157 -12.67 17.16 -30.93
CA GLU A 157 -14.03 17.31 -31.46
C GLU A 157 -14.37 18.79 -31.78
N ASN A 158 -13.49 19.72 -31.42
CA ASN A 158 -13.64 21.16 -31.66
C ASN A 158 -12.67 21.73 -32.71
N GLU A 159 -11.96 20.86 -33.45
CA GLU A 159 -11.18 21.20 -34.67
C GLU A 159 -11.86 20.59 -35.90
#